data_AF-A0A401YSW9-F1
#
_entry.id   AF-A0A401YSW9-F1
#
_cell.length_a   1.000
_cell.length_b   1.000
_cell.length_c   1.000
_cell.angle_alpha   90.00
_cell.angle_beta   90.00
_cell.angle_gamma   90.00
#
_symmetry.space_group_name_H-M   'P 1'
#
loop_
_entity.id
_entity.type
_entity.pdbx_description
1 polymer ?
#
loop_
_entity_poly.entity_id
_entity_poly.type
_entity_poly.pdbx_seq_one_letter_code
_entity_poly.pdbx_strand_id
1 'polypeptide(L)'
;MRIKGYPKRFVDTETGGQPPTFREMDWEEIDLEFCLGLLQVQELDDEDMLEEALGFYRPAGQVRAPGLYDETYDEWAVLRMPSARGELCIVFRSLEYDAGIDYLVREDADSEVIHLGYHANEPTFAGLSWGETSAFLDAAGNAHERAARTVMLMPMCLDVEAVGPSRPAYESALRHFGAPSPLDEILDALTANDPTYQPTWREHDSMRVCDHPDSHRNPNTKHLTPEQHRRIRHILG
;
A
#
# COMPACT_ATOMS: atom_id res chain seq x y z
N MET A 1 -15.60 -4.20 24.74
CA MET A 1 -15.03 -5.23 23.87
C MET A 1 -13.57 -5.38 24.25
N ARG A 2 -13.15 -6.55 24.75
CA ARG A 2 -11.76 -6.80 25.18
C ARG A 2 -10.96 -7.18 23.94
N ILE A 3 -10.06 -6.30 23.50
CA ILE A 3 -9.04 -6.63 22.51
C ILE A 3 -8.19 -7.73 23.14
N LYS A 4 -8.27 -8.95 22.61
CA LYS A 4 -7.43 -10.07 23.06
C LYS A 4 -5.99 -9.77 22.63
N GLY A 5 -5.07 -9.99 23.55
CA GLY A 5 -3.70 -9.47 23.47
C GLY A 5 -2.88 -10.03 22.31
N TYR A 6 -1.98 -9.16 21.84
CA TYR A 6 -0.86 -9.46 20.97
C TYR A 6 -0.06 -10.70 21.42
N PRO A 7 0.43 -11.54 20.50
CA PRO A 7 1.30 -12.65 20.82
C PRO A 7 2.61 -12.13 21.43
N LYS A 8 2.90 -12.55 22.66
CA LYS A 8 3.99 -12.04 23.51
C LYS A 8 5.41 -12.48 23.10
N ARG A 9 5.66 -13.02 21.90
CA ARG A 9 6.98 -13.59 21.55
C ARG A 9 7.30 -13.51 20.06
N PHE A 10 7.75 -12.34 19.61
CA PHE A 10 8.46 -12.20 18.33
C PHE A 10 9.96 -11.89 18.46
N VAL A 11 10.45 -11.71 19.70
CA VAL A 11 11.88 -11.61 19.98
C VAL A 11 12.35 -12.97 20.48
N ASP A 12 12.77 -13.84 19.56
CA ASP A 12 13.59 -14.97 19.94
C ASP A 12 14.98 -14.44 20.33
N THR A 13 15.24 -14.40 21.64
CA THR A 13 16.55 -14.03 22.18
C THR A 13 17.65 -15.04 21.83
N GLU A 14 17.32 -16.19 21.24
CA GLU A 14 18.26 -17.24 20.86
C GLU A 14 18.85 -17.06 19.45
N THR A 15 18.24 -16.25 18.55
CA THR A 15 18.69 -16.09 17.15
C THR A 15 19.38 -14.77 16.83
N GLY A 16 19.46 -13.82 17.76
CA GLY A 16 20.30 -12.62 17.60
C GLY A 16 19.74 -11.53 16.66
N GLY A 17 18.41 -11.40 16.54
CA GLY A 17 17.79 -10.17 16.04
C GLY A 17 17.76 -10.00 14.52
N GLN A 18 17.64 -11.08 13.75
CA GLN A 18 17.19 -10.96 12.35
C GLN A 18 15.66 -11.09 12.30
N PRO A 19 14.96 -10.19 11.59
CA PRO A 19 13.53 -10.34 11.38
C PRO A 19 13.30 -11.59 10.52
N PRO A 20 12.23 -12.37 10.77
CA PRO A 20 11.96 -13.59 10.01
C PRO A 20 11.87 -13.25 8.52
N THR A 21 12.44 -14.11 7.68
CA THR A 21 12.13 -14.06 6.26
C THR A 21 10.67 -14.47 6.07
N PHE A 22 9.97 -13.99 5.03
CA PHE A 22 8.54 -14.31 4.77
C PHE A 22 8.18 -15.80 4.76
N ARG A 23 9.17 -16.69 4.64
CA ARG A 23 8.98 -18.15 4.76
C ARG A 23 8.75 -18.64 6.19
N GLU A 24 9.00 -17.77 7.17
CA GLU A 24 9.02 -18.04 8.60
C GLU A 24 7.97 -17.19 9.35
N MET A 25 7.17 -16.39 8.64
CA MET A 25 6.05 -15.66 9.22
C MET A 25 4.86 -16.61 9.41
N ASP A 26 4.29 -16.61 10.62
CA ASP A 26 3.02 -17.26 10.91
C ASP A 26 1.89 -16.38 10.38
N TRP A 27 1.20 -16.85 9.34
CA TRP A 27 0.19 -16.09 8.61
C TRP A 27 -1.08 -15.87 9.42
N GLU A 28 -1.31 -16.71 10.44
CA GLU A 28 -2.39 -16.53 11.43
C GLU A 28 -2.15 -15.31 12.37
N GLU A 29 -0.93 -14.73 12.37
CA GLU A 29 -0.56 -13.58 13.22
C GLU A 29 -0.41 -12.26 12.45
N ILE A 30 -0.47 -12.27 11.11
CA ILE A 30 -0.70 -11.04 10.33
C ILE A 30 -2.20 -10.80 10.39
N ASP A 31 -2.58 -9.79 11.17
CA ASP A 31 -3.97 -9.43 11.42
C ASP A 31 -4.71 -9.23 10.08
N LEU A 32 -5.48 -10.22 9.66
CA LEU A 32 -6.28 -10.16 8.45
C LEU A 32 -7.34 -9.06 8.58
N GLU A 33 -7.80 -8.74 9.80
CA GLU A 33 -8.59 -7.53 10.07
C GLU A 33 -7.82 -6.24 9.75
N PHE A 34 -6.49 -6.24 9.77
CA PHE A 34 -5.67 -5.09 9.38
C PHE A 34 -5.67 -4.89 7.86
N CYS A 35 -5.50 -5.94 7.06
CA CYS A 35 -5.59 -5.88 5.59
C CYS A 35 -7.03 -5.70 5.05
N LEU A 36 -8.03 -6.21 5.78
CA LEU A 36 -9.46 -6.02 5.50
C LEU A 36 -9.97 -4.65 6.01
N GLY A 37 -9.43 -4.19 7.13
CA GLY A 37 -9.59 -2.83 7.65
C GLY A 37 -8.94 -1.77 6.75
N LEU A 38 -7.82 -2.14 6.11
CA LEU A 38 -7.12 -1.42 5.03
C LEU A 38 -8.01 -1.14 3.81
N LEU A 39 -8.99 -2.02 3.55
CA LEU A 39 -10.00 -1.88 2.50
C LEU A 39 -11.27 -1.15 2.98
N GLN A 40 -11.35 -0.76 4.26
CA GLN A 40 -12.59 -0.30 4.91
C GLN A 40 -13.78 -1.25 4.75
N VAL A 41 -13.52 -2.55 4.51
CA VAL A 41 -14.58 -3.55 4.38
C VAL A 41 -14.53 -4.46 5.60
N GLN A 42 -15.23 -4.07 6.65
CA GLN A 42 -15.49 -4.95 7.81
C GLN A 42 -16.42 -6.14 7.48
N GLU A 43 -16.67 -6.43 6.20
CA GLU A 43 -17.62 -7.46 5.73
C GLU A 43 -17.01 -8.50 4.78
N LEU A 44 -15.70 -8.48 4.55
CA LEU A 44 -15.00 -9.53 3.79
C LEU A 44 -14.46 -10.56 4.78
N ASP A 45 -15.31 -11.51 5.19
CA ASP A 45 -15.00 -12.63 6.09
C ASP A 45 -14.02 -13.68 5.49
N ASP A 46 -13.33 -13.37 4.39
CA ASP A 46 -12.57 -14.36 3.60
C ASP A 46 -11.06 -14.09 3.65
N GLU A 47 -10.41 -14.69 4.65
CA GLU A 47 -8.97 -14.62 4.87
C GLU A 47 -8.17 -15.25 3.71
N ASP A 48 -8.73 -16.27 3.06
CA ASP A 48 -8.12 -16.97 1.93
C ASP A 48 -7.95 -16.03 0.71
N MET A 49 -8.82 -15.03 0.57
CA MET A 49 -8.79 -14.03 -0.52
C MET A 49 -7.48 -13.22 -0.52
N LEU A 50 -7.07 -12.74 0.65
CA LEU A 50 -5.88 -11.93 0.82
C LEU A 50 -4.63 -12.80 0.83
N GLU A 51 -4.68 -14.00 1.43
CA GLU A 51 -3.61 -14.98 1.31
C GLU A 51 -3.34 -15.35 -0.15
N GLU A 52 -4.37 -15.48 -0.98
CA GLU A 52 -4.18 -15.76 -2.41
C GLU A 52 -3.55 -14.56 -3.15
N ALA A 53 -4.03 -13.34 -2.87
CA ALA A 53 -3.51 -12.11 -3.46
C ALA A 53 -2.04 -11.83 -3.04
N LEU A 54 -1.72 -12.05 -1.76
CA LEU A 54 -0.38 -11.88 -1.19
C LEU A 54 0.53 -13.06 -1.52
N GLY A 55 -0.01 -14.27 -1.64
CA GLY A 55 0.70 -15.50 -1.99
C GLY A 55 1.31 -15.45 -3.38
N PHE A 56 0.75 -14.64 -4.29
CA PHE A 56 1.37 -14.28 -5.56
C PHE A 56 2.69 -13.52 -5.37
N TYR A 57 2.76 -12.67 -4.36
CA TYR A 57 3.89 -11.82 -4.07
C TYR A 57 4.77 -12.40 -2.97
N ARG A 58 5.72 -13.23 -3.37
CA ARG A 58 6.88 -13.51 -2.51
C ARG A 58 7.71 -12.23 -2.39
N PRO A 59 8.22 -11.87 -1.21
CA PRO A 59 9.12 -10.73 -1.09
C PRO A 59 10.27 -10.89 -2.06
N ALA A 60 10.44 -9.86 -2.88
CA ALA A 60 11.45 -9.84 -3.93
C ALA A 60 12.85 -9.47 -3.37
N GLY A 61 12.98 -9.35 -2.05
CA GLY A 61 14.19 -9.01 -1.34
C GLY A 61 13.93 -8.04 -0.20
N GLN A 62 14.98 -7.35 0.20
CA GLN A 62 14.93 -6.33 1.25
C GLN A 62 15.04 -4.93 0.65
N VAL A 63 14.49 -3.94 1.36
CA VAL A 63 14.72 -2.51 1.07
C VAL A 63 15.31 -1.86 2.30
N ARG A 64 16.38 -1.08 2.08
CA ARG A 64 16.98 -0.26 3.12
C ARG A 64 16.27 1.07 3.20
N ALA A 65 15.75 1.38 4.39
CA ALA A 65 14.95 2.57 4.65
C ALA A 65 15.45 3.27 5.94
N PRO A 66 16.69 3.80 5.96
CA PRO A 66 17.28 4.36 7.17
C PRO A 66 16.47 5.56 7.68
N GLY A 67 16.14 5.57 8.97
CA GLY A 67 15.40 6.66 9.61
C GLY A 67 13.89 6.68 9.34
N LEU A 68 13.34 5.70 8.61
CA LEU A 68 11.89 5.50 8.48
C LEU A 68 11.33 4.64 9.62
N TYR A 69 12.14 3.73 10.18
CA TYR A 69 11.74 2.79 11.24
C TYR A 69 12.75 2.81 12.39
N ASP A 70 12.34 2.35 13.58
CA ASP A 70 13.22 2.24 14.76
C ASP A 70 14.48 1.44 14.41
N GLU A 71 15.63 1.82 14.97
CA GLU A 71 17.01 1.51 14.55
C GLU A 71 17.38 0.00 14.56
N THR A 72 16.41 -0.86 14.86
CA THR A 72 16.61 -2.30 15.07
C THR A 72 16.62 -3.07 13.75
N TYR A 73 16.00 -2.56 12.68
CA TYR A 73 15.88 -3.26 11.39
C TYR A 73 16.19 -2.36 10.17
N ASP A 74 17.34 -2.61 9.56
CA ASP A 74 17.78 -1.92 8.33
C ASP A 74 17.13 -2.48 7.06
N GLU A 75 16.44 -3.62 7.14
CA GLU A 75 15.98 -4.40 5.99
C GLU A 75 14.59 -5.00 6.21
N TRP A 76 13.68 -4.74 5.27
CA TRP A 76 12.27 -5.14 5.37
C TRP A 76 11.82 -6.01 4.20
N ALA A 77 10.90 -6.93 4.43
CA ALA A 77 10.26 -7.69 3.35
C ALA A 77 9.46 -6.75 2.44
N VAL A 78 9.79 -6.76 1.15
CA VAL A 78 9.19 -5.84 0.17
C VAL A 78 8.61 -6.57 -1.01
N LEU A 79 7.37 -6.20 -1.35
CA LEU A 79 6.76 -6.44 -2.64
C LEU A 79 7.19 -5.31 -3.59
N ARG A 80 7.83 -5.67 -4.71
CA ARG A 80 8.33 -4.71 -5.70
C ARG A 80 7.46 -4.73 -6.95
N MET A 81 7.02 -3.55 -7.37
CA MET A 81 6.28 -3.33 -8.61
C MET A 81 7.12 -2.44 -9.53
N PRO A 82 7.63 -2.96 -10.65
CA PRO A 82 8.37 -2.13 -11.61
C PRO A 82 7.51 -0.98 -12.14
N SER A 83 8.09 0.21 -12.22
CA SER A 83 7.54 1.39 -12.89
C SER A 83 8.33 1.69 -14.17
N ALA A 84 8.00 2.79 -14.85
CA ALA A 84 8.68 3.19 -16.10
C ALA A 84 10.19 3.41 -15.92
N ARG A 85 10.62 3.94 -14.77
CA ARG A 85 12.02 4.31 -14.49
C ARG A 85 12.52 3.91 -13.10
N GLY A 86 11.85 2.96 -12.45
CA GLY A 86 12.23 2.51 -11.12
C GLY A 86 11.24 1.48 -10.60
N GLU A 87 10.92 1.58 -9.31
CA GLU A 87 9.96 0.68 -8.68
C GLU A 87 9.18 1.35 -7.54
N LEU A 88 7.96 0.85 -7.35
CA LEU A 88 7.20 0.97 -6.13
C LEU A 88 7.51 -0.23 -5.23
N CYS A 89 7.89 0.06 -3.99
CA CYS A 89 8.19 -0.87 -2.94
C CYS A 89 7.07 -0.80 -1.90
N ILE A 90 6.35 -1.90 -1.72
CA ILE A 90 5.31 -2.03 -0.70
C ILE A 90 5.90 -2.83 0.45
N VAL A 91 6.02 -2.17 1.60
CA VAL A 91 6.64 -2.72 2.81
C VAL A 91 5.55 -3.09 3.79
N PHE A 92 5.55 -4.34 4.24
CA PHE A 92 4.67 -4.79 5.31
C PHE A 92 5.42 -4.66 6.64
N ARG A 93 4.97 -3.76 7.50
CA ARG A 93 5.44 -3.65 8.88
C ARG A 93 4.62 -4.57 9.76
N SER A 94 5.31 -5.44 10.48
CA SER A 94 4.73 -6.37 11.46
C SER A 94 5.34 -6.17 12.85
N LEU A 95 5.47 -4.91 13.29
CA LEU A 95 5.96 -4.60 14.63
C LEU A 95 4.80 -4.58 15.64
N GLU A 96 5.08 -5.05 16.87
CA GLU A 96 4.13 -4.94 17.98
C GLU A 96 3.76 -3.46 18.18
N TYR A 97 2.48 -3.11 18.05
CA TYR A 97 1.93 -1.74 18.11
C TYR A 97 2.26 -0.80 16.94
N ASP A 98 2.97 -1.26 15.91
CA ASP A 98 3.30 -0.46 14.72
C ASP A 98 3.19 -1.29 13.42
N ALA A 99 2.10 -2.06 13.33
CA ALA A 99 1.73 -2.77 12.11
C ALA A 99 1.23 -1.78 11.04
N GLY A 100 1.64 -2.01 9.80
CA GLY A 100 1.61 -0.98 8.76
C GLY A 100 1.82 -1.54 7.36
N ILE A 101 1.35 -0.82 6.35
CA ILE A 101 1.86 -0.94 4.99
C ILE A 101 2.46 0.41 4.59
N ASP A 102 3.73 0.45 4.20
CA ASP A 102 4.35 1.65 3.64
C ASP A 102 4.54 1.51 2.14
N TYR A 103 4.38 2.62 1.44
CA TYR A 103 4.51 2.71 -0.01
C TYR A 103 5.70 3.62 -0.31
N LEU A 104 6.77 3.02 -0.79
CA LEU A 104 8.03 3.70 -1.08
C LEU A 104 8.28 3.68 -2.59
N VAL A 105 8.95 4.68 -3.14
CA VAL A 105 9.46 4.64 -4.52
C VAL A 105 10.95 4.89 -4.56
N ARG A 106 11.62 4.26 -5.51
CA ARG A 106 13.04 4.51 -5.81
C ARG A 106 13.34 4.28 -7.28
N GLU A 107 14.40 4.91 -7.76
CA GLU A 107 14.87 4.82 -9.14
C GLU A 107 15.65 3.52 -9.39
N ASP A 108 16.53 3.16 -8.47
CA ASP A 108 17.27 1.90 -8.47
C ASP A 108 17.55 1.39 -7.05
N ALA A 109 18.28 0.28 -6.93
CA ALA A 109 18.54 -0.38 -5.66
C ALA A 109 19.39 0.45 -4.68
N ASP A 110 20.24 1.34 -5.19
CA ASP A 110 21.20 2.15 -4.43
C ASP A 110 20.66 3.58 -4.16
N SER A 111 19.56 3.94 -4.81
CA SER A 111 18.90 5.22 -4.66
C SER A 111 18.19 5.36 -3.31
N GLU A 112 18.17 6.59 -2.80
CA GLU A 112 17.32 6.96 -1.67
C GLU A 112 15.84 6.65 -1.97
N VAL A 113 15.17 6.01 -1.01
CA VAL A 113 13.73 5.74 -1.04
C VAL A 113 12.92 6.99 -0.69
N ILE A 114 11.81 7.19 -1.39
CA ILE A 114 10.87 8.28 -1.14
C ILE A 114 9.56 7.68 -0.62
N HIS A 115 9.12 8.12 0.55
CA HIS A 115 7.92 7.61 1.20
C HIS A 115 6.66 8.31 0.66
N LEU A 116 5.88 7.62 -0.17
CA LEU A 116 4.63 8.14 -0.75
C LEU A 116 3.50 8.22 0.26
N GLY A 117 3.57 7.42 1.32
CA GLY A 117 2.57 7.33 2.35
C GLY A 117 2.52 5.93 2.94
N TYR A 118 1.78 5.80 4.02
CA TYR A 118 1.56 4.57 4.72
C TYR A 118 0.10 4.39 5.07
N HIS A 119 -0.27 3.15 5.34
CA HIS A 119 -1.57 2.81 5.85
C HIS A 119 -1.36 2.00 7.13
N ALA A 120 -1.77 2.60 8.25
CA ALA A 120 -1.65 2.07 9.61
C ALA A 120 -2.79 2.67 10.45
N ASN A 121 -2.61 2.77 11.77
CA ASN A 121 -3.62 3.35 12.69
C ASN A 121 -4.13 4.74 12.27
N GLU A 122 -3.25 5.60 11.74
CA GLU A 122 -3.58 6.91 11.17
C GLU A 122 -3.07 6.98 9.74
N PRO A 123 -3.83 6.50 8.75
CA PRO A 123 -3.31 6.35 7.39
C PRO A 123 -3.03 7.71 6.75
N THR A 124 -1.96 7.78 5.98
CA THR A 124 -1.79 8.89 5.03
C THR A 124 -2.79 8.70 3.92
N PHE A 125 -3.42 9.79 3.49
CA PHE A 125 -4.32 9.75 2.35
C PHE A 125 -3.53 9.62 1.03
N ALA A 126 -4.26 9.50 -0.08
CA ALA A 126 -3.76 9.17 -1.42
C ALA A 126 -2.28 9.56 -1.70
N GLY A 127 -1.43 8.56 -1.92
CA GLY A 127 -0.04 8.77 -2.36
C GLY A 127 0.19 8.47 -3.85
N LEU A 128 -0.78 7.86 -4.51
CA LEU A 128 -0.78 7.55 -5.94
C LEU A 128 -2.03 8.12 -6.61
N SER A 129 -1.82 8.74 -7.76
CA SER A 129 -2.90 9.20 -8.60
C SER A 129 -3.43 8.06 -9.47
N TRP A 130 -4.67 8.15 -9.97
CA TRP A 130 -5.21 7.06 -10.80
C TRP A 130 -4.38 6.74 -12.05
N GLY A 131 -3.80 7.77 -12.68
CA GLY A 131 -2.90 7.57 -13.82
C GLY A 131 -1.64 6.79 -13.46
N GLU A 132 -1.06 7.04 -12.28
CA GLU A 132 0.11 6.32 -11.77
C GLU A 132 -0.28 4.87 -11.42
N THR A 133 -1.41 4.67 -10.74
CA THR A 133 -1.94 3.33 -10.42
C THR A 133 -2.25 2.52 -11.67
N SER A 134 -2.94 3.11 -12.64
CA SER A 134 -3.31 2.44 -13.89
C SER A 134 -2.09 1.96 -14.66
N ALA A 135 -0.98 2.72 -14.65
CA ALA A 135 0.27 2.30 -15.27
C ALA A 135 0.81 0.99 -14.64
N PHE A 136 0.73 0.85 -13.31
CA PHE A 136 1.06 -0.41 -12.64
C PHE A 136 0.09 -1.54 -13.00
N LEU A 137 -1.21 -1.26 -13.11
CA LEU A 137 -2.19 -2.28 -13.48
C LEU A 137 -2.02 -2.76 -14.94
N ASP A 138 -1.66 -1.86 -15.84
CA ASP A 138 -1.45 -2.15 -17.26
C ASP A 138 -0.13 -2.87 -17.52
N ALA A 139 0.86 -2.72 -16.63
CA ALA A 139 2.10 -3.47 -16.66
C ALA A 139 2.00 -4.90 -16.08
N ALA A 140 0.83 -5.33 -15.61
CA ALA A 140 0.62 -6.69 -15.14
C ALA A 140 0.70 -7.70 -16.29
N GLY A 141 1.43 -8.80 -16.10
CA GLY A 141 1.64 -9.82 -17.12
C GLY A 141 0.45 -10.76 -17.32
N ASN A 142 -0.49 -10.80 -16.37
CA ASN A 142 -1.70 -11.61 -16.45
C ASN A 142 -2.83 -11.04 -15.57
N ALA A 143 -4.02 -11.63 -15.68
CA ALA A 143 -5.22 -11.17 -14.96
C ALA A 143 -5.09 -11.28 -13.43
N HIS A 144 -4.47 -12.35 -12.93
CA HIS A 144 -4.28 -12.57 -11.50
C HIS A 144 -3.32 -11.53 -10.92
N GLU A 145 -2.19 -11.27 -11.58
CA GLU A 145 -1.26 -10.21 -11.21
C GLU A 145 -1.95 -8.84 -11.23
N ARG A 146 -2.78 -8.56 -12.24
CA ARG A 146 -3.53 -7.30 -12.33
C ARG A 146 -4.46 -7.15 -11.12
N ALA A 147 -5.22 -8.19 -10.79
CA ALA A 147 -6.10 -8.20 -9.63
C ALA A 147 -5.33 -7.97 -8.32
N ALA A 148 -4.20 -8.68 -8.13
CA ALA A 148 -3.35 -8.52 -6.96
C ALA A 148 -2.82 -7.08 -6.83
N ARG A 149 -2.28 -6.50 -7.92
CA ARG A 149 -1.85 -5.09 -7.95
C ARG A 149 -3.00 -4.14 -7.64
N THR A 150 -4.20 -4.40 -8.16
CA THR A 150 -5.37 -3.56 -7.88
C THR A 150 -5.70 -3.54 -6.39
N VAL A 151 -5.78 -4.70 -5.73
CA VAL A 151 -6.06 -4.78 -4.29
C VAL A 151 -4.96 -4.06 -3.48
N MET A 152 -3.69 -4.33 -3.82
CA MET A 152 -2.54 -3.76 -3.10
C MET A 152 -2.40 -2.23 -3.24
N LEU A 153 -2.80 -1.63 -4.36
CA LEU A 153 -2.64 -0.20 -4.60
C LEU A 153 -3.87 0.63 -4.24
N MET A 154 -5.00 -0.04 -4.01
CA MET A 154 -6.27 0.61 -3.70
C MET A 154 -6.19 1.61 -2.54
N PRO A 155 -5.52 1.31 -1.40
CA PRO A 155 -5.45 2.25 -0.28
C PRO A 155 -4.72 3.55 -0.61
N MET A 156 -3.80 3.51 -1.59
CA MET A 156 -3.03 4.67 -2.01
C MET A 156 -3.63 5.41 -3.21
N CYS A 157 -4.62 4.81 -3.87
CA CYS A 157 -5.24 5.30 -5.09
C CYS A 157 -6.64 5.88 -4.85
N LEU A 158 -6.71 6.81 -3.92
CA LEU A 158 -7.92 7.61 -3.69
C LEU A 158 -7.84 8.82 -4.64
N ASP A 159 -8.59 8.79 -5.75
CA ASP A 159 -8.69 9.87 -6.73
C ASP A 159 -10.17 10.06 -7.11
N VAL A 160 -10.76 11.18 -6.68
CA VAL A 160 -12.19 11.50 -6.90
C VAL A 160 -12.54 11.55 -8.39
N GLU A 161 -11.62 12.02 -9.23
CA GLU A 161 -11.82 12.12 -10.67
C GLU A 161 -11.76 10.74 -11.35
N ALA A 162 -11.31 9.72 -10.61
CA ALA A 162 -11.12 8.38 -11.08
C ALA A 162 -12.20 7.39 -10.64
N VAL A 163 -13.22 7.79 -9.88
CA VAL A 163 -14.28 6.87 -9.40
C VAL A 163 -14.92 6.07 -10.55
N GLY A 164 -15.19 6.72 -11.68
CA GLY A 164 -15.70 6.07 -12.89
C GLY A 164 -14.77 4.98 -13.44
N PRO A 165 -13.51 5.30 -13.78
CA PRO A 165 -12.58 4.30 -14.31
C PRO A 165 -12.02 3.31 -13.27
N SER A 166 -12.01 3.65 -11.98
CA SER A 166 -11.44 2.79 -10.92
C SER A 166 -12.39 1.71 -10.44
N ARG A 167 -13.69 2.03 -10.35
CA ARG A 167 -14.70 1.09 -9.85
C ARG A 167 -14.71 -0.25 -10.60
N PRO A 168 -14.69 -0.32 -11.95
CA PRO A 168 -14.64 -1.61 -12.64
C PRO A 168 -13.35 -2.40 -12.37
N ALA A 169 -12.22 -1.72 -12.16
CA ALA A 169 -10.97 -2.39 -11.82
C ALA A 169 -11.06 -3.01 -10.41
N TYR A 170 -11.56 -2.25 -9.44
CA TYR A 170 -11.77 -2.72 -8.07
C TYR A 170 -12.76 -3.90 -8.03
N GLU A 171 -13.89 -3.77 -8.72
CA GLU A 171 -14.88 -4.84 -8.83
C GLU A 171 -14.27 -6.11 -9.45
N SER A 172 -13.55 -5.97 -10.57
CA SER A 172 -12.92 -7.11 -11.24
C SER A 172 -11.89 -7.79 -10.34
N ALA A 173 -11.11 -7.03 -9.58
CA ALA A 173 -10.08 -7.57 -8.69
C ALA A 173 -10.70 -8.30 -7.49
N LEU A 174 -11.71 -7.70 -6.85
CA LEU A 174 -12.44 -8.32 -5.74
C LEU A 174 -13.10 -9.63 -6.19
N ARG A 175 -13.80 -9.62 -7.34
CA ARG A 175 -14.40 -10.84 -7.90
C ARG A 175 -13.38 -11.90 -8.27
N HIS A 176 -12.20 -11.50 -8.75
CA HIS A 176 -11.13 -12.43 -9.11
C HIS A 176 -10.67 -13.26 -7.92
N PHE A 177 -10.65 -12.67 -6.72
CA PHE A 177 -10.34 -13.39 -5.49
C PHE A 177 -11.59 -13.94 -4.77
N GLY A 178 -12.75 -13.99 -5.44
CA GLY A 178 -13.93 -14.69 -4.93
C GLY A 178 -14.87 -13.84 -4.08
N ALA A 179 -14.67 -12.52 -4.00
CA ALA A 179 -15.58 -11.66 -3.24
C ALA A 179 -17.05 -11.85 -3.68
N PRO A 180 -17.96 -12.10 -2.74
CA PRO A 180 -19.35 -12.44 -3.05
C PRO A 180 -20.12 -11.23 -3.59
N SER A 181 -21.17 -11.48 -4.37
CA SER A 181 -22.13 -10.44 -4.75
C SER A 181 -23.18 -10.24 -3.65
N PRO A 182 -23.71 -9.01 -3.47
CA PRO A 182 -23.38 -7.77 -4.19
C PRO A 182 -22.14 -7.05 -3.62
N LEU A 183 -21.38 -6.37 -4.50
CA LEU A 183 -20.19 -5.59 -4.11
C LEU A 183 -20.45 -4.07 -4.05
N ASP A 184 -21.69 -3.63 -4.29
CA ASP A 184 -21.99 -2.21 -4.48
C ASP A 184 -21.66 -1.37 -3.24
N GLU A 185 -21.96 -1.85 -2.03
CA GLU A 185 -21.67 -1.12 -0.79
C GLU A 185 -20.17 -1.01 -0.53
N ILE A 186 -19.42 -2.07 -0.84
CA ILE A 186 -17.94 -2.09 -0.76
C ILE A 186 -17.34 -1.12 -1.75
N LEU A 187 -17.75 -1.20 -3.01
CA LEU A 187 -17.27 -0.32 -4.06
C LEU A 187 -17.69 1.12 -3.81
N ASP A 188 -18.89 1.33 -3.29
CA ASP A 188 -19.36 2.63 -2.85
C ASP A 188 -18.48 3.13 -1.72
N ALA A 189 -18.15 2.36 -0.67
CA ALA A 189 -17.25 2.78 0.39
C ALA A 189 -15.82 3.11 -0.11
N LEU A 190 -15.27 2.25 -0.97
CA LEU A 190 -13.95 2.45 -1.58
C LEU A 190 -13.89 3.66 -2.51
N THR A 191 -15.03 4.01 -3.10
CA THR A 191 -15.19 5.18 -3.96
C THR A 191 -16.01 6.29 -3.29
N ALA A 192 -16.27 6.15 -1.97
CA ALA A 192 -17.24 6.96 -1.27
C ALA A 192 -16.64 8.33 -1.08
N ASN A 193 -17.19 9.20 -1.90
CA ASN A 193 -16.92 10.60 -1.96
C ASN A 193 -17.51 11.31 -0.73
N ASP A 194 -16.98 11.10 0.47
CA ASP A 194 -17.16 12.10 1.54
C ASP A 194 -16.47 13.40 1.06
N PRO A 195 -17.22 14.48 0.77
CA PRO A 195 -16.65 15.73 0.24
C PRO A 195 -15.55 16.33 1.11
N THR A 196 -15.52 15.96 2.39
CA THR A 196 -14.54 16.42 3.38
C THR A 196 -13.19 15.71 3.23
N TYR A 197 -13.19 14.50 2.66
CA TYR A 197 -12.05 13.60 2.60
C TYR A 197 -11.68 13.20 1.17
N GLN A 198 -12.07 13.98 0.16
CA GLN A 198 -11.78 13.71 -1.26
C GLN A 198 -10.41 14.23 -1.67
N PRO A 199 -9.38 13.37 -1.79
CA PRO A 199 -8.15 13.72 -2.48
C PRO A 199 -8.46 14.10 -3.92
N THR A 200 -8.30 15.39 -4.22
CA THR A 200 -8.28 15.89 -5.58
C THR A 200 -6.84 15.96 -6.05
N TRP A 201 -6.61 15.51 -7.28
CA TRP A 201 -5.29 15.48 -7.88
C TRP A 201 -5.17 16.52 -8.97
N ARG A 202 -4.18 17.40 -8.88
CA ARG A 202 -3.93 18.44 -9.88
C ARG A 202 -2.47 18.50 -10.29
N GLU A 203 -2.21 19.15 -11.40
CA GLU A 203 -0.85 19.54 -11.76
C GLU A 203 -0.44 20.81 -11.01
N HIS A 204 0.78 20.82 -10.47
CA HIS A 204 1.43 21.97 -9.87
C HIS A 204 2.92 21.94 -10.21
N ASP A 205 3.43 22.99 -10.87
CA ASP A 205 4.82 23.03 -11.35
C ASP A 205 5.23 21.79 -12.16
N SER A 206 4.32 21.31 -13.01
CA SER A 206 4.45 20.06 -13.77
C SER A 206 4.54 18.78 -12.92
N MET A 207 4.13 18.80 -11.64
CA MET A 207 4.10 17.64 -10.77
C MET A 207 2.64 17.29 -10.47
N ARG A 208 2.28 16.00 -10.42
CA ARG A 208 0.97 15.60 -9.88
C ARG A 208 1.03 15.62 -8.36
N VAL A 209 0.16 16.43 -7.77
CA VAL A 209 0.04 16.63 -6.32
C VAL A 209 -1.39 16.32 -5.88
N CYS A 210 -1.52 15.88 -4.63
CA CYS A 210 -2.79 15.62 -3.99
C CYS A 210 -3.13 16.80 -3.07
N ASP A 211 -4.36 17.32 -3.12
CA ASP A 211 -4.77 18.45 -2.27
C ASP A 211 -5.26 18.03 -0.88
N HIS A 212 -5.33 16.72 -0.59
CA HIS A 212 -5.76 16.24 0.73
C HIS A 212 -4.76 16.67 1.83
N PRO A 213 -5.20 17.26 2.95
CA PRO A 213 -4.31 17.78 4.00
C PRO A 213 -3.41 16.72 4.64
N ASP A 214 -3.83 15.46 4.63
CA ASP A 214 -3.08 14.34 5.23
C ASP A 214 -2.34 13.48 4.19
N SER A 215 -2.24 13.93 2.94
CA SER A 215 -1.44 13.26 1.92
C SER A 215 0.01 13.74 1.96
N HIS A 216 0.98 12.82 1.92
CA HIS A 216 2.38 13.18 1.70
C HIS A 216 2.59 13.87 0.34
N ARG A 217 1.72 13.61 -0.64
CA ARG A 217 1.73 14.22 -1.97
C ARG A 217 1.13 15.63 -1.97
N ASN A 218 0.69 16.14 -0.83
CA ASN A 218 0.28 17.54 -0.68
C ASN A 218 1.49 18.43 -0.39
N PRO A 219 1.83 19.40 -1.27
CA PRO A 219 3.00 20.25 -1.09
C PRO A 219 2.93 21.13 0.17
N ASN A 220 1.75 21.30 0.77
CA ASN A 220 1.57 22.09 1.99
C ASN A 220 1.97 21.35 3.28
N THR A 221 2.05 20.01 3.25
CA THR A 221 2.36 19.20 4.45
C THR A 221 3.85 19.15 4.76
N LYS A 222 4.70 19.46 3.78
CA LYS A 222 6.17 19.39 3.86
C LYS A 222 6.72 17.98 4.15
N HIS A 223 5.92 16.93 4.00
CA HIS A 223 6.40 15.54 4.06
C HIS A 223 7.38 15.24 2.93
N LEU A 224 7.14 15.84 1.76
CA LEU A 224 8.01 15.73 0.59
C LEU A 224 8.61 17.09 0.24
N THR A 225 9.89 17.08 -0.10
CA THR A 225 10.58 18.23 -0.69
C THR A 225 10.17 18.39 -2.16
N PRO A 226 10.30 19.60 -2.76
CA PRO A 226 10.08 19.79 -4.20
C PRO A 226 10.94 18.85 -5.07
N GLU A 227 12.15 18.52 -4.61
CA GLU A 227 13.01 17.57 -5.32
C GLU A 227 12.45 16.14 -5.28
N GLN A 228 11.95 15.70 -4.13
CA GLN A 228 11.29 14.39 -4.03
C GLN A 228 10.05 14.31 -4.91
N HIS A 229 9.23 15.36 -5.01
CA HIS A 229 8.11 15.38 -5.95
C HIS A 229 8.55 15.25 -7.42
N ARG A 230 9.65 15.92 -7.81
CA ARG A 230 10.21 15.77 -9.17
C ARG A 230 10.73 14.36 -9.43
N ARG A 231 11.43 13.77 -8.45
CA ARG A 231 11.91 12.39 -8.52
C ARG A 231 10.76 11.39 -8.62
N ILE A 232 9.70 11.55 -7.82
CA ILE A 232 8.50 10.71 -7.90
C ILE A 232 7.91 10.76 -9.32
N ARG A 233 7.74 11.96 -9.89
CA ARG A 233 7.27 12.11 -11.27
C ARG A 233 8.18 11.38 -12.25
N HIS A 234 9.50 11.47 -12.10
CA HIS A 234 10.45 10.78 -12.96
C HIS A 234 10.31 9.26 -12.85
N ILE A 235 10.12 8.72 -11.64
CA ILE A 235 10.02 7.29 -11.39
C ILE A 235 8.69 6.72 -11.91
N LEU A 236 7.58 7.44 -11.68
CA LEU A 236 6.22 6.94 -11.93
C LEU A 236 5.62 7.35 -13.29
N GLY A 237 6.14 8.39 -13.94
CA GLY A 237 5.52 9.05 -15.11
C GLY A 237 6.37 9.13 -16.37
#